data_AF-A0A7Y2KUW6-F1
#
_entry.id   AF-A0A7Y2KUW6-F1
#
_cell.length_a   1.000
_cell.length_b   1.000
_cell.length_c   1.000
_cell.angle_alpha   90.00
_cell.angle_beta   90.00
_cell.angle_gamma   90.00
#
_symmetry.space_group_name_H-M   'P 1'
#
loop_
_entity.id
_entity.type
_entity.pdbx_description
1 polymer ?
#
loop_
_entity_poly.entity_id
_entity_poly.type
_entity_poly.pdbx_seq_one_letter_code
_entity_poly.pdbx_strand_id
1 'polypeptide(L)' 'MLSDEELLRYSRQILLQQVDIEGQLKLKNSRVLIVGV' A
#
# COMPACT_ATOMS: atom_id res chain seq x y z
N MET A 1 5.19 -1.24 -9.94
CA MET A 1 3.96 -0.46 -10.21
C MET A 1 2.76 -1.18 -9.59
N LEU A 2 1.70 -0.43 -9.29
CA LEU A 2 0.41 -0.99 -8.86
C LEU A 2 -0.39 -1.41 -10.10
N SER A 3 -1.11 -2.54 -10.03
CA SER A 3 -2.10 -2.91 -11.04
C SER A 3 -3.40 -2.12 -10.85
N ASP A 4 -4.26 -2.12 -11.86
CA ASP A 4 -5.57 -1.44 -11.78
C ASP A 4 -6.45 -1.99 -10.64
N GLU A 5 -6.37 -3.29 -10.37
CA GLU A 5 -7.07 -3.91 -9.24
C GLU A 5 -6.53 -3.42 -7.89
N GLU A 6 -5.20 -3.27 -7.77
CA GLU A 6 -4.58 -2.74 -6.55
C GLU A 6 -4.93 -1.26 -6.35
N LEU A 7 -5.01 -0.47 -7.43
CA LEU A 7 -5.44 0.92 -7.36
C LEU A 7 -6.89 1.03 -6.86
N LEU A 8 -7.80 0.18 -7.34
CA LEU A 8 -9.19 0.15 -6.85
C LEU A 8 -9.26 -0.28 -5.38
N ARG A 9 -8.53 -1.35 -5.01
CA ARG A 9 -8.48 -1.90 -3.65
C ARG A 9 -7.94 -0.92 -2.62
N TYR A 10 -6.86 -0.20 -2.96
CA TYR A 10 -6.17 0.73 -2.07
C TYR A 10 -6.56 2.20 -2.30
N SER A 11 -7.56 2.48 -3.14
CA SER A 11 -8.02 3.84 -3.50
C SER A 11 -8.15 4.78 -2.29
N ARG A 12 -8.83 4.34 -1.22
CA ARG A 12 -9.00 5.15 0.00
C ARG A 12 -7.70 5.47 0.73
N GLN A 13 -6.72 4.55 0.70
CA GLN A 13 -5.41 4.78 1.33
C GLN A 13 -4.57 5.73 0.47
N ILE A 14 -4.59 5.55 -0.85
CA ILE A 14 -3.87 6.41 -1.79
C ILE A 14 -4.38 7.86 -1.75
N LEU A 15 -5.68 8.08 -1.51
CA LEU A 15 -6.25 9.43 -1.35
C LEU A 15 -5.71 10.20 -0.13
N LEU A 16 -5.13 9.50 0.85
CA LEU A 16 -4.49 10.14 1.99
C LEU A 16 -3.14 10.70 1.56
N GLN A 17 -2.95 12.02 1.63
CA GLN A 17 -1.72 12.69 1.18
C GLN A 17 -0.44 12.14 1.80
N GLN A 18 -0.53 11.63 3.04
CA GLN A 18 0.60 11.04 3.76
C GLN A 18 0.99 9.63 3.27
N VAL A 19 0.11 8.95 2.53
CA VAL A 19 0.39 7.64 1.94
C VAL A 19 0.69 7.82 0.46
N ASP A 20 -0.25 8.37 -0.30
CA ASP A 20 -0.19 8.51 -1.76
C ASP A 20 0.25 7.20 -2.47
N ILE A 21 0.54 7.27 -3.77
CA ILE A 21 1.00 6.13 -4.57
C ILE A 21 2.40 5.67 -4.09
N GLU A 22 3.28 6.59 -3.73
CA GLU A 22 4.65 6.26 -3.33
C GLU A 22 4.69 5.46 -2.01
N GLY A 23 3.90 5.87 -1.01
CA GLY A 23 3.78 5.14 0.25
C GLY A 23 3.16 3.76 0.05
N GLN A 24 2.15 3.65 -0.83
CA GLN A 24 1.57 2.34 -1.14
C GLN A 24 2.57 1.41 -1.84
N LEU A 25 3.42 1.94 -2.73
CA LEU A 25 4.51 1.17 -3.33
C LEU A 25 5.56 0.74 -2.30
N LYS A 26 5.89 1.60 -1.33
CA LYS A 26 6.78 1.25 -0.21
C LYS A 26 6.20 0.11 0.61
N LEU A 27 4.91 0.17 0.96
CA LEU A 27 4.21 -0.89 1.69
C LEU A 27 4.21 -2.20 0.89
N LYS A 28 3.90 -2.15 -0.41
CA LYS A 28 3.92 -3.33 -1.29
C LYS A 28 5.29 -4.00 -1.38
N ASN A 29 6.37 -3.21 -1.37
CA ASN A 29 7.74 -3.73 -1.44
C ASN A 29 8.33 -4.07 -0.05
N SER A 30 7.63 -3.74 1.03
CA SER A 30 8.08 -4.00 2.39
C SER A 30 7.93 -5.47 2.77
N ARG A 31 8.73 -5.91 3.74
CA ARG A 31 8.63 -7.24 4.36
C ARG A 31 8.45 -7.04 5.87
N VAL A 32 7.43 -7.67 6.43
CA VAL A 32 7.10 -7.58 7.86
C VAL A 32 7.05 -8.99 8.44
N LEU A 33 7.69 -9.19 9.60
CA LEU A 33 7.61 -10.42 10.39
C LEU A 33 6.70 -10.17 11.59
N ILE A 34 5.73 -11.06 11.81
CA ILE A 34 4.85 -11.05 12.98
C ILE A 34 5.21 -12.27 13.84
N VAL A 35 5.47 -12.07 15.13
CA VAL A 35 5.85 -13.14 16.07
C VAL A 35 4.80 -13.22 17.18
N GLY A 36 3.99 -14.30 17.15
CA GLY A 36 2.79 -14.43 17.98
C GLY A 36 1.60 -13.65 17.39
N VAL A 37 0.39 -14.17 17.60
CA VAL A 37 -0.88 -13.56 17.16
C VAL A 37 -1.73 -13.25 18.38
#